data_AF-A0A084THM0-F1
#
_entry.id   AF-A0A084THM0-F1
#
_cell.length_a   1.000
_cell.length_b   1.000
_cell.length_c   1.000
_cell.angle_alpha   90.00
_cell.angle_beta   90.00
_cell.angle_gamma   90.00
#
_symmetry.space_group_name_H-M   'P 1'
#
loop_
_entity.id
_entity.type
_entity.pdbx_description
1 polymer ?
#
loop_
_entity_poly.entity_id
_entity_poly.type
_entity_poly.pdbx_seq_one_letter_code
_entity_poly.pdbx_strand_id
1 'polypeptide(L)'
;MSSNKPTNKTTVAVLPFVNMSKSQNNAYFCDGLTEEVINALAKIKDLAVTSRTSSFYFKNKPVTTKEVKEKLGVATFIEGSVRLSGSTMRITVQLIDTAEDFHFWSETFDRNLDDIFAVQDEISLFIAERLREHIGHIEIQDKLVEPIDVPVAIYREYLKGRYYIMKLDYKNSIKGINILKDVIHKAPHFSSPYLDINLAYFNMGTMGLLPAYEAYEKAQPYLLKALELDPNSSRSQLNLAWIECWQNWNLKKAYEHANKALEIQQADDIYLTISNFLTVEGKLDAARNYLDKALQLDPYAAINHHYKGFLYYLQEEYTTAIPFLNKALELDPMLPFPPIYIGLCLLLSGKPDEALIYFGSLKGVSVKDLTKLGGETMCYAKLNETDKCHDGLKELETYLATALADKAFTFLILVNALLGNNEKVVDLLTEAYHKRLPLILLLNPSPILKSVKNHKRFKDIMLKAIPDNVNYKREKKYKQALLDANEIEKYSKELEQIMVDYKLYLNPDLALKDLASYLELPANYVSQLLNMGFQKNFSEYVNSYRVNEFKARILLEENKSLTIMAVAYDSGFNSKTVFNTFFKKIEGITPNAYLKSTQKDSF
;
A
#
# COMPACT_ATOMS: atom_id res chain seq x y z
N MET A 1 -6.22 24.32 14.02
CA MET A 1 -5.02 24.13 14.87
C MET A 1 -4.13 23.12 14.18
N SER A 2 -3.09 23.60 13.50
CA SER A 2 -2.20 22.75 12.71
C SER A 2 -1.38 21.86 13.66
N SER A 3 -1.55 20.54 13.56
CA SER A 3 -0.73 19.60 14.30
C SER A 3 0.69 19.66 13.77
N ASN A 4 1.57 20.31 14.53
CA ASN A 4 3.01 20.35 14.26
C ASN A 4 3.55 18.93 14.55
N LYS A 5 3.44 18.01 13.57
CA LYS A 5 4.17 16.74 13.62
C LYS A 5 5.67 17.09 13.64
N PRO A 6 6.48 16.50 14.54
CA PRO A 6 7.92 16.72 14.52
C PRO A 6 8.46 16.25 13.16
N THR A 7 8.99 17.18 12.37
CA THR A 7 9.66 16.87 11.11
C THR A 7 10.84 15.97 11.43
N ASN A 8 10.86 14.76 10.89
CA ASN A 8 12.01 13.88 11.04
C ASN A 8 13.20 14.57 10.35
N LYS A 9 14.31 14.79 11.08
CA LYS A 9 15.50 15.48 10.58
C LYS A 9 16.07 14.84 9.31
N THR A 10 15.75 13.57 9.06
CA THR A 10 16.22 12.82 7.88
C THR A 10 15.29 12.87 6.67
N THR A 11 14.49 13.93 6.53
CA THR A 11 13.58 14.12 5.38
C THR A 11 14.11 15.20 4.43
N VAL A 12 14.23 14.87 3.15
CA VAL A 12 14.87 15.71 2.14
C VAL A 12 14.02 15.81 0.87
N ALA A 13 13.94 17.00 0.29
CA ALA A 13 13.44 17.19 -1.08
C ALA A 13 14.53 17.71 -2.01
N VAL A 14 14.44 17.39 -3.30
CA VAL A 14 15.33 17.94 -4.34
C VAL A 14 14.45 18.67 -5.35
N LEU A 15 14.38 19.99 -5.26
CA LEU A 15 13.57 20.80 -6.16
C LEU A 15 14.18 20.84 -7.58
N PRO A 16 13.35 21.02 -8.63
CA PRO A 16 13.82 21.07 -10.01
C PRO A 16 14.89 22.13 -10.23
N PHE A 17 16.06 21.72 -10.71
CA PHE A 17 17.14 22.64 -10.99
C PHE A 17 16.77 23.61 -12.10
N VAL A 18 17.11 24.88 -11.91
CA VAL A 18 16.77 25.96 -12.83
C VAL A 18 17.78 26.00 -13.99
N ASN A 19 17.27 26.06 -15.22
CA ASN A 19 18.11 26.29 -16.40
C ASN A 19 18.50 27.77 -16.49
N MET A 20 19.78 28.09 -16.23
CA MET A 20 20.36 29.43 -16.40
C MET A 20 21.19 29.57 -17.69
N SER A 21 21.02 28.64 -18.64
CA SER A 21 21.66 28.68 -19.96
C SER A 21 20.91 29.62 -20.90
N LYS A 22 21.59 30.11 -21.95
CA LYS A 22 20.93 30.91 -23.01
C LYS A 22 19.92 30.09 -23.83
N SER A 23 20.12 28.77 -23.92
CA SER A 23 19.27 27.86 -24.69
C SER A 23 18.22 27.22 -23.81
N GLN A 24 16.94 27.46 -24.13
CA GLN A 24 15.81 26.78 -23.47
C GLN A 24 15.80 25.27 -23.74
N ASN A 25 16.49 24.82 -24.80
CA ASN A 25 16.59 23.41 -25.16
C ASN A 25 17.34 22.56 -24.13
N ASN A 26 17.96 23.15 -23.10
CA ASN A 26 18.69 22.42 -22.06
C ASN A 26 17.83 22.07 -20.84
N ALA A 27 16.53 22.39 -20.83
CA ALA A 27 15.65 22.08 -19.70
C ALA A 27 15.59 20.58 -19.38
N TYR A 28 15.63 19.70 -20.40
CA TYR A 28 15.64 18.24 -20.20
C TYR A 28 16.85 17.77 -19.37
N PHE A 29 17.96 18.48 -19.48
CA PHE A 29 19.19 18.12 -18.80
C PHE A 29 19.13 18.50 -17.31
N CYS A 30 18.57 19.67 -17.00
CA CYS A 30 18.36 20.10 -15.61
C CYS A 30 17.38 19.15 -14.89
N ASP A 31 16.31 18.77 -15.59
CA ASP A 31 15.34 17.79 -15.10
C ASP A 31 16.00 16.43 -14.85
N GLY A 32 16.82 15.96 -15.79
CA GLY A 32 17.57 14.71 -15.68
C GLY A 32 18.52 14.73 -14.48
N LEU A 33 19.32 15.78 -14.32
CA LEU A 33 20.23 15.91 -13.18
C LEU A 33 19.48 15.94 -11.84
N THR A 34 18.37 16.67 -11.76
CA THR A 34 17.52 16.70 -10.55
C THR A 34 17.05 15.28 -10.20
N GLU A 35 16.57 14.54 -11.19
CA GLU A 35 16.05 13.19 -10.99
C GLU A 35 17.13 12.19 -10.57
N GLU A 36 18.34 12.30 -11.14
CA GLU A 36 19.46 11.44 -10.73
C GLU A 36 19.88 11.72 -9.28
N VAL A 37 19.88 12.98 -8.84
CA VAL A 37 20.15 13.31 -7.43
C VAL A 37 19.06 12.74 -6.51
N ILE A 38 17.78 12.82 -6.89
CA ILE A 38 16.68 12.18 -6.15
C ILE A 38 16.93 10.68 -6.01
N ASN A 39 17.24 10.00 -7.12
CA ASN A 39 17.45 8.55 -7.15
C ASN A 39 18.68 8.12 -6.35
N ALA A 40 19.77 8.87 -6.43
CA ALA A 40 20.99 8.61 -5.68
C ALA A 40 20.76 8.72 -4.17
N LEU A 41 20.13 9.81 -3.72
CA LEU A 41 19.84 10.02 -2.30
C LEU A 41 18.80 9.02 -1.77
N ALA A 42 17.84 8.58 -2.58
CA ALA A 42 16.81 7.62 -2.17
C ALA A 42 17.34 6.19 -1.87
N LYS A 43 18.59 5.89 -2.24
CA LYS A 43 19.29 4.65 -1.87
C LYS A 43 19.85 4.67 -0.45
N ILE A 44 19.94 5.85 0.17
CA ILE A 44 20.41 6.00 1.55
C ILE A 44 19.30 5.56 2.50
N LYS A 45 19.51 4.46 3.23
CA LYS A 45 18.46 3.80 4.04
C LYS A 45 17.88 4.71 5.13
N ASP A 46 18.70 5.57 5.71
CA ASP A 46 18.28 6.45 6.80
C ASP A 46 17.66 7.78 6.31
N LEU A 47 17.63 8.00 4.99
CA LEU A 47 17.16 9.23 4.37
C LEU A 47 15.81 9.02 3.67
N ALA A 48 14.81 9.80 4.07
CA ALA A 48 13.51 9.84 3.41
C ALA A 48 13.51 10.96 2.36
N VAL A 49 13.66 10.59 1.09
CA VAL A 49 13.71 11.53 -0.03
C VAL A 49 12.35 11.64 -0.70
N THR A 50 11.86 12.85 -0.93
CA THR A 50 10.59 13.06 -1.65
C THR A 50 10.72 12.63 -3.10
N SER A 51 9.65 12.07 -3.65
CA SER A 51 9.64 11.61 -5.03
C SER A 51 9.83 12.75 -6.04
N ARG A 52 10.10 12.34 -7.28
CA ARG A 52 10.13 13.21 -8.44
C ARG A 52 8.80 13.95 -8.64
N THR A 53 7.65 13.28 -8.54
CA THR A 53 6.33 13.91 -8.79
C THR A 53 6.09 15.08 -7.84
N SER A 54 6.34 14.86 -6.55
CA SER A 54 6.20 15.87 -5.51
C SER A 54 7.21 17.00 -5.63
N SER A 55 8.46 16.69 -5.95
CA SER A 55 9.47 17.71 -6.21
C SER A 55 9.11 18.59 -7.42
N PHE A 56 8.67 17.97 -8.52
CA PHE A 56 8.34 18.66 -9.76
C PHE A 56 7.00 19.41 -9.72
N TYR A 57 6.16 19.18 -8.70
CA TYR A 57 4.99 20.02 -8.45
C TYR A 57 5.36 21.51 -8.33
N PHE A 58 6.56 21.82 -7.86
CA PHE A 58 7.07 23.19 -7.69
C PHE A 58 7.73 23.79 -8.92
N LYS A 59 7.87 23.02 -10.00
CA LYS A 59 8.55 23.49 -11.21
C LYS A 59 7.87 24.74 -11.79
N ASN A 60 8.68 25.76 -12.11
CA ASN A 60 8.22 27.04 -12.66
C ASN A 60 7.24 27.83 -11.77
N LYS A 61 7.21 27.55 -10.46
CA LYS A 61 6.43 28.31 -9.49
C LYS A 61 7.39 29.09 -8.58
N PRO A 62 7.05 30.34 -8.18
CA PRO A 62 7.72 30.95 -7.05
C PRO A 62 7.41 30.10 -5.81
N VAL A 63 8.44 29.75 -5.05
CA VAL A 63 8.30 28.90 -3.87
C VAL A 63 9.02 29.53 -2.70
N THR A 64 8.35 29.54 -1.56
CA THR A 64 8.97 29.91 -0.28
C THR A 64 9.33 28.66 0.50
N THR A 65 10.35 28.75 1.35
CA THR A 65 10.72 27.67 2.28
C THR A 65 9.55 27.21 3.13
N LYS A 66 8.69 28.14 3.56
CA LYS A 66 7.45 27.84 4.29
C LYS A 66 6.52 26.94 3.47
N GLU A 67 6.30 27.26 2.20
CA GLU A 67 5.46 26.43 1.34
C GLU A 67 6.06 25.04 1.12
N VAL A 68 7.38 24.94 0.93
CA VAL A 68 8.08 23.65 0.79
C VAL A 68 7.89 22.81 2.06
N LYS A 69 8.08 23.39 3.24
CA LYS A 69 7.84 22.73 4.53
C LYS A 69 6.41 22.21 4.67
N GLU A 70 5.43 23.08 4.44
CA GLU A 70 4.02 22.76 4.65
C GLU A 70 3.51 21.71 3.66
N LYS A 71 3.97 21.77 2.40
CA LYS A 71 3.49 20.92 1.32
C LYS A 71 4.24 19.60 1.18
N LEU A 72 5.55 19.58 1.42
CA LEU A 72 6.37 18.37 1.31
C LEU A 72 6.67 17.73 2.67
N GLY A 73 6.55 18.48 3.77
CA GLY A 73 6.81 17.93 5.11
C GLY A 73 8.27 17.56 5.36
N VAL A 74 9.21 18.22 4.66
CA VAL A 74 10.66 17.94 4.73
C VAL A 74 11.40 18.87 5.70
N ALA A 75 12.46 18.36 6.32
CA ALA A 75 13.35 19.13 7.18
C ALA A 75 14.37 19.94 6.36
N THR A 76 14.82 19.39 5.24
CA THR A 76 15.78 20.03 4.35
C THR A 76 15.29 19.95 2.91
N PHE A 77 15.57 20.97 2.11
CA PHE A 77 15.44 20.84 0.66
C PHE A 77 16.69 21.34 -0.06
N ILE A 78 16.90 20.77 -1.23
CA ILE A 78 17.97 21.11 -2.15
C ILE A 78 17.34 21.87 -3.31
N GLU A 79 17.95 22.98 -3.68
CA GLU A 79 17.68 23.65 -4.95
C GLU A 79 18.99 23.87 -5.70
N GLY A 80 18.88 24.19 -6.98
CA GLY A 80 20.07 24.37 -7.78
C GLY A 80 19.79 25.01 -9.13
N SER A 81 20.89 25.33 -9.81
CA SER A 81 20.85 25.84 -11.17
C SER A 81 21.93 25.22 -12.02
N VAL A 82 21.65 25.10 -13.32
CA VAL A 82 22.60 24.60 -14.30
C VAL A 82 22.75 25.63 -15.40
N ARG A 83 24.01 25.98 -15.69
CA ARG A 83 24.39 26.81 -16.84
C ARG A 83 25.36 26.05 -17.73
N LEU A 84 24.92 25.76 -18.95
CA LEU A 84 25.72 25.14 -19.99
C LEU A 84 26.26 26.20 -20.93
N SER A 85 27.57 26.19 -21.16
CA SER A 85 28.28 27.07 -22.10
C SER A 85 29.35 26.29 -22.85
N GLY A 86 29.07 25.92 -24.09
CA GLY A 86 29.92 25.00 -24.86
C GLY A 86 29.92 23.61 -24.24
N SER A 87 31.11 23.07 -23.94
CA SER A 87 31.29 21.81 -23.20
C SER A 87 31.39 21.99 -21.69
N THR A 88 31.38 23.22 -21.17
CA THR A 88 31.46 23.47 -19.73
C THR A 88 30.07 23.60 -19.12
N MET A 89 29.89 22.90 -18.01
CA MET A 89 28.68 22.91 -17.20
C MET A 89 29.01 23.49 -15.83
N ARG A 90 28.32 24.57 -15.48
CA ARG A 90 28.33 25.14 -14.14
C ARG A 90 27.07 24.71 -13.40
N ILE A 91 27.22 23.97 -12.32
CA ILE A 91 26.12 23.54 -11.45
C ILE A 91 26.27 24.25 -10.12
N THR A 92 25.25 24.97 -9.69
CA THR A 92 25.18 25.52 -8.34
C THR A 92 24.14 24.73 -7.56
N VAL A 93 24.50 24.26 -6.37
CA VAL A 93 23.62 23.51 -5.48
C VAL A 93 23.56 24.22 -4.14
N GLN A 94 22.37 24.30 -3.55
CA GLN A 94 22.11 24.94 -2.27
C GLN A 94 21.31 24.00 -1.39
N LEU A 95 21.67 23.91 -0.11
CA LEU A 95 20.93 23.18 0.90
C LEU A 95 20.32 24.15 1.91
N ILE A 96 19.02 23.99 2.12
CA ILE A 96 18.20 24.91 2.91
C ILE A 96 17.48 24.14 4.00
N ASP A 97 17.57 24.64 5.23
CA ASP A 97 16.81 24.12 6.37
C ASP A 97 15.43 24.78 6.42
N THR A 98 14.38 23.96 6.50
CA THR A 98 13.00 24.47 6.49
C THR A 98 12.53 25.06 7.81
N ALA A 99 13.24 24.81 8.91
CA ALA A 99 12.90 25.36 10.23
C ALA A 99 13.30 26.82 10.36
N GLU A 100 14.54 27.17 10.02
CA GLU A 100 15.06 28.53 10.21
C GLU A 100 15.16 29.34 8.90
N ASP A 101 14.72 28.78 7.77
CA ASP A 101 14.71 29.46 6.46
C ASP A 101 16.11 30.00 6.07
N PHE A 102 17.14 29.20 6.31
CA PHE A 102 18.53 29.56 6.06
C PHE A 102 19.21 28.57 5.14
N HIS A 103 20.01 29.11 4.22
CA HIS A 103 20.94 28.33 3.43
C HIS A 103 22.10 27.99 4.35
N PHE A 104 22.27 26.72 4.69
CA PHE A 104 23.40 26.29 5.51
C PHE A 104 24.61 25.89 4.66
N TRP A 105 24.39 25.63 3.37
CA TRP A 105 25.47 25.32 2.43
C TRP A 105 25.11 25.71 0.99
N SER A 106 26.13 26.12 0.23
CA SER A 106 26.05 26.43 -1.20
C SER A 106 27.40 26.19 -1.85
N GLU A 107 27.42 25.54 -3.01
CA GLU A 107 28.65 25.27 -3.77
C GLU A 107 28.40 25.35 -5.27
N THR A 108 29.47 25.62 -6.02
CA THR A 108 29.44 25.66 -7.48
C THR A 108 30.48 24.73 -8.07
N PHE A 109 30.02 23.82 -8.92
CA PHE A 109 30.82 22.84 -9.63
C PHE A 109 30.97 23.28 -11.09
N ASP A 110 32.20 23.53 -11.52
CA ASP A 110 32.54 23.70 -12.92
C ASP A 110 33.11 22.40 -13.46
N ARG A 111 32.40 21.76 -14.39
CA ARG A 111 32.75 20.43 -14.91
C ARG A 111 32.60 20.37 -16.43
N ASN A 112 33.33 19.47 -17.06
CA ASN A 112 33.11 19.16 -18.47
C ASN A 112 31.85 18.28 -18.61
N LEU A 113 31.05 18.55 -19.63
CA LEU A 113 29.88 17.75 -19.97
C LEU A 113 30.25 16.29 -20.30
N ASP A 114 31.45 16.05 -20.81
CA ASP A 114 31.95 14.70 -21.13
C ASP A 114 32.19 13.85 -19.88
N ASP A 115 32.26 14.46 -18.69
CA ASP A 115 32.44 13.78 -17.40
C ASP A 115 31.12 13.57 -16.65
N ILE A 116 29.96 13.72 -17.32
CA ILE A 116 28.65 13.81 -16.66
C ILE A 116 28.35 12.71 -15.63
N PHE A 117 28.76 11.46 -15.88
CA PHE A 117 28.52 10.36 -14.95
C PHE A 117 29.34 10.51 -13.67
N ALA A 118 30.60 10.91 -13.79
CA ALA A 118 31.44 11.21 -12.63
C ALA A 118 30.87 12.39 -11.84
N VAL A 119 30.35 13.40 -12.54
CA VAL A 119 29.73 14.58 -11.93
C VAL A 119 28.45 14.23 -11.18
N GLN A 120 27.62 13.32 -11.69
CA GLN A 120 26.38 12.90 -11.03
C GLN A 120 26.64 12.19 -9.70
N ASP A 121 27.56 11.22 -9.68
CA ASP A 121 27.93 10.51 -8.45
C ASP A 121 28.65 11.46 -7.48
N GLU A 122 29.60 12.26 -7.97
CA GLU A 122 30.32 13.27 -7.18
C GLU A 122 29.35 14.23 -6.48
N ILE A 123 28.43 14.85 -7.22
CA ILE A 123 27.48 15.81 -6.66
C ILE A 123 26.55 15.13 -5.66
N SER A 124 26.04 13.93 -5.98
CA SER A 124 25.12 13.21 -5.09
C SER A 124 25.79 12.79 -3.79
N LEU A 125 27.02 12.26 -3.86
CA LEU A 125 27.84 11.93 -2.69
C LEU A 125 28.15 13.19 -1.87
N PHE A 126 28.53 14.28 -2.53
CA PHE A 126 28.83 15.52 -1.81
C PHE A 126 27.60 16.08 -1.08
N ILE A 127 26.44 16.05 -1.73
CA ILE A 127 25.17 16.44 -1.09
C ILE A 127 24.87 15.53 0.10
N ALA A 128 25.00 14.21 -0.05
CA ALA A 128 24.76 13.25 1.02
C ALA A 128 25.68 13.50 2.23
N GLU A 129 26.96 13.76 1.97
CA GLU A 129 27.96 14.10 2.99
C GLU A 129 27.61 15.39 3.74
N ARG A 130 27.18 16.43 3.03
CA ARG A 130 26.73 17.69 3.66
C ARG A 130 25.45 17.53 4.44
N LEU A 131 24.53 16.68 3.97
CA LEU A 131 23.35 16.32 4.74
C LEU A 131 23.77 15.64 6.04
N ARG A 132 24.67 14.64 6.01
CA ARG A 132 25.18 13.93 7.20
C ARG A 132 25.79 14.87 8.24
N GLU A 133 26.55 15.87 7.80
CA GLU A 133 27.12 16.89 8.69
C GLU A 133 26.04 17.70 9.43
N HIS A 134 24.89 17.97 8.78
CA HIS A 134 23.80 18.78 9.33
C HIS A 134 22.77 17.98 10.14
N ILE A 135 22.33 16.82 9.61
CA ILE A 135 21.21 16.03 10.18
C ILE A 135 21.66 15.01 11.23
N GLY A 136 22.96 14.71 11.28
CA GLY A 136 23.55 13.66 12.11
C GLY A 136 23.96 12.42 11.32
N HIS A 137 24.44 11.40 12.02
CA HIS A 137 25.01 10.21 11.40
C HIS A 137 23.96 9.45 10.56
N ILE A 138 24.31 9.25 9.29
CA ILE A 138 23.62 8.39 8.32
C ILE A 138 24.67 7.54 7.61
N GLU A 139 24.36 6.28 7.32
CA GLU A 139 25.26 5.41 6.55
C GLU A 139 25.21 5.79 5.07
N ILE A 140 26.35 6.20 4.52
CA ILE A 140 26.51 6.56 3.10
C ILE A 140 27.50 5.56 2.50
N GLN A 141 27.15 4.98 1.36
CA GLN A 141 28.04 4.10 0.61
C GLN A 141 29.09 4.92 -0.14
N ASP A 142 30.25 4.33 -0.44
CA ASP A 142 31.32 5.00 -1.20
C ASP A 142 30.89 5.43 -2.61
N LYS A 143 29.82 4.82 -3.13
CA LYS A 143 29.16 5.19 -4.40
C LYS A 143 27.65 5.15 -4.22
N LEU A 144 26.95 6.11 -4.82
CA LEU A 144 25.48 6.14 -4.83
C LEU A 144 24.92 5.84 -6.22
N VAL A 145 25.70 6.11 -7.26
CA VAL A 145 25.32 5.88 -8.65
C VAL A 145 26.24 4.80 -9.25
N GLU A 146 25.63 3.77 -9.82
CA GLU A 146 26.40 2.75 -10.56
C GLU A 146 26.92 3.37 -11.86
N PRO A 147 28.15 3.03 -12.29
CA PRO A 147 28.68 3.51 -13.56
C PRO A 147 27.76 3.11 -14.71
N ILE A 148 27.36 4.10 -15.50
CA ILE A 148 26.57 3.88 -16.71
C ILE A 148 27.54 3.67 -17.87
N ASP A 149 27.61 2.43 -18.38
CA ASP A 149 28.46 2.09 -19.53
C ASP A 149 27.77 2.44 -20.87
N VAL A 150 27.50 3.73 -21.07
CA VAL A 150 27.12 4.27 -22.39
C VAL A 150 27.80 5.61 -22.66
N PRO A 151 28.20 5.90 -23.91
CA PRO A 151 28.72 7.20 -24.30
C PRO A 151 27.79 8.36 -23.89
N VAL A 152 28.39 9.44 -23.38
CA VAL A 152 27.66 10.65 -22.92
C VAL A 152 26.67 11.19 -23.95
N ALA A 153 27.05 11.17 -25.24
CA ALA A 153 26.17 11.62 -26.32
C ALA A 153 24.87 10.80 -26.40
N ILE A 154 24.93 9.49 -26.17
CA ILE A 154 23.78 8.59 -26.16
C ILE A 154 22.93 8.83 -24.91
N TYR A 155 23.57 8.95 -23.74
CA TYR A 155 22.88 9.21 -22.49
C TYR A 155 22.14 10.56 -22.47
N ARG A 156 22.68 11.58 -23.15
CA ARG A 156 21.97 12.86 -23.32
C ARG A 156 20.68 12.71 -24.12
N GLU A 157 20.69 11.92 -25.19
CA GLU A 157 19.45 11.63 -25.94
C GLU A 157 18.49 10.77 -25.11
N TYR A 158 18.99 9.86 -24.28
CA TYR A 158 18.18 9.13 -23.31
C TYR A 158 17.42 10.07 -22.36
N LEU A 159 18.13 10.98 -21.67
CA LEU A 159 17.50 11.96 -20.77
C LEU A 159 16.45 12.82 -21.48
N LYS A 160 16.71 13.19 -22.73
CA LYS A 160 15.77 13.95 -23.56
C LYS A 160 14.54 13.12 -23.93
N GLY A 161 14.70 11.83 -24.23
CA GLY A 161 13.59 10.90 -24.44
C GLY A 161 12.71 10.80 -23.19
N ARG A 162 13.32 10.59 -22.02
CA ARG A 162 12.61 10.58 -20.73
C ARG A 162 11.85 11.88 -20.46
N TYR A 163 12.50 13.02 -20.67
CA TYR A 163 11.88 14.34 -20.48
C TYR A 163 10.57 14.48 -21.26
N TYR A 164 10.49 13.94 -22.47
CA TYR A 164 9.25 13.95 -23.24
C TYR A 164 8.20 12.96 -22.72
N ILE A 165 8.61 11.76 -22.29
CA ILE A 165 7.69 10.78 -21.67
C ILE A 165 7.08 11.33 -20.39
N MET A 166 7.87 12.04 -19.57
CA MET A 166 7.44 12.62 -18.31
C MET A 166 6.48 13.81 -18.44
N LYS A 167 6.11 14.21 -19.67
CA LYS A 167 5.04 15.20 -19.91
C LYS A 167 3.64 14.56 -19.89
N LEU A 168 3.56 13.24 -19.93
CA LEU A 168 2.32 12.47 -19.72
C LEU A 168 1.19 12.85 -20.67
N ASP A 169 1.53 13.17 -21.92
CA ASP A 169 0.56 13.33 -23.01
C ASP A 169 0.95 12.49 -24.23
N TYR A 170 0.00 12.26 -25.13
CA TYR A 170 0.19 11.37 -26.27
C TYR A 170 1.33 11.86 -27.19
N LYS A 171 1.32 13.14 -27.56
CA LYS A 171 2.27 13.71 -28.54
C LYS A 171 3.70 13.63 -28.02
N ASN A 172 3.92 14.03 -26.77
CA ASN A 172 5.24 14.00 -26.14
C ASN A 172 5.67 12.56 -25.80
N SER A 173 4.75 11.68 -25.36
CA SER A 173 5.07 10.27 -25.12
C SER A 173 5.59 9.58 -26.38
N ILE A 174 4.89 9.73 -27.52
CA ILE A 174 5.34 9.17 -28.80
C ILE A 174 6.69 9.76 -29.24
N LYS A 175 6.89 11.08 -29.05
CA LYS A 175 8.18 11.71 -29.35
C LYS A 175 9.30 11.12 -28.50
N GLY A 176 9.07 10.94 -27.20
CA GLY A 176 10.03 10.35 -26.28
C GLY A 176 10.33 8.89 -26.63
N ILE A 177 9.32 8.09 -26.93
CA ILE A 177 9.48 6.69 -27.39
C ILE A 177 10.37 6.62 -28.64
N ASN A 178 10.15 7.49 -29.63
CA ASN A 178 10.97 7.49 -30.85
C ASN A 178 12.44 7.85 -30.58
N ILE A 179 12.70 8.80 -29.67
CA ILE A 179 14.06 9.12 -29.23
C ILE A 179 14.69 7.91 -28.51
N LEU A 180 13.94 7.27 -27.60
CA LEU A 180 14.45 6.11 -26.85
C LEU A 180 14.68 4.88 -27.73
N LYS A 181 13.91 4.70 -28.81
CA LYS A 181 14.19 3.66 -29.81
C LYS A 181 15.53 3.88 -30.49
N ASP A 182 15.84 5.11 -30.91
CA ASP A 182 17.15 5.46 -31.49
C ASP A 182 18.29 5.25 -30.47
N VAL A 183 18.07 5.56 -29.19
CA VAL A 183 19.01 5.23 -28.10
C VAL A 183 19.24 3.72 -28.02
N ILE A 184 18.19 2.91 -28.05
CA ILE A 184 18.28 1.44 -28.04
C ILE A 184 19.07 0.91 -29.24
N HIS A 185 18.87 1.48 -30.43
CA HIS A 185 19.64 1.10 -31.63
C HIS A 185 21.14 1.36 -31.45
N LYS A 186 21.52 2.45 -30.77
CA LYS A 186 22.91 2.83 -30.53
C LYS A 186 23.54 2.11 -29.34
N ALA A 187 22.73 1.75 -28.33
CA ALA A 187 23.16 1.07 -27.11
C ALA A 187 22.17 -0.04 -26.70
N PRO A 188 22.21 -1.21 -27.36
CA PRO A 188 21.23 -2.28 -27.13
C PRO A 188 21.27 -2.92 -25.73
N HIS A 189 22.38 -2.77 -25.01
CA HIS A 189 22.55 -3.29 -23.65
C HIS A 189 22.14 -2.28 -22.57
N PHE A 190 21.74 -1.06 -22.94
CA PHE A 190 21.27 -0.07 -21.99
C PHE A 190 19.81 -0.36 -21.60
N SER A 191 19.59 -0.90 -20.41
CA SER A 191 18.27 -1.38 -19.96
C SER A 191 17.23 -0.26 -19.75
N SER A 192 17.63 0.90 -19.20
CA SER A 192 16.69 1.96 -18.78
C SER A 192 15.77 2.50 -19.90
N PRO A 193 16.22 2.75 -21.14
CA PRO A 193 15.35 3.10 -22.27
C PRO A 193 14.19 2.14 -22.48
N TYR A 194 14.40 0.83 -22.28
CA TYR A 194 13.35 -0.17 -22.43
C TYR A 194 12.27 -0.03 -21.36
N LEU A 195 12.66 0.14 -20.09
CA LEU A 195 11.73 0.41 -18.99
C LEU A 195 10.95 1.70 -19.19
N ASP A 196 11.59 2.76 -19.71
CA ASP A 196 10.93 4.04 -19.95
C ASP A 196 9.94 3.99 -21.13
N ILE A 197 10.23 3.22 -22.19
CA ILE A 197 9.26 2.97 -23.26
C ILE A 197 8.07 2.14 -22.73
N ASN A 198 8.33 1.10 -21.93
CA ASN A 198 7.27 0.33 -21.29
C ASN A 198 6.36 1.24 -20.44
N LEU A 199 6.94 2.09 -19.59
CA LEU A 199 6.22 3.06 -18.78
C LEU A 199 5.39 4.03 -19.63
N ALA A 200 5.95 4.53 -20.73
CA ALA A 200 5.24 5.44 -21.63
C ALA A 200 3.97 4.81 -22.20
N TYR A 201 4.06 3.59 -22.71
CA TYR A 201 2.88 2.86 -23.20
C TYR A 201 1.89 2.56 -22.07
N PHE A 202 2.38 2.11 -20.91
CA PHE A 202 1.53 1.82 -19.75
C PHE A 202 0.73 3.05 -19.31
N ASN A 203 1.38 4.21 -19.20
CA ASN A 203 0.73 5.48 -18.87
C ASN A 203 -0.30 5.87 -19.93
N MET A 204 0.02 5.75 -21.22
CA MET A 204 -0.95 6.05 -22.29
C MET A 204 -2.19 5.16 -22.23
N GLY A 205 -2.03 3.87 -21.93
CA GLY A 205 -3.14 2.94 -21.72
C GLY A 205 -3.99 3.32 -20.50
N THR A 206 -3.34 3.61 -19.38
CA THR A 206 -3.98 3.95 -18.10
C THR A 206 -4.76 5.26 -18.19
N MET A 207 -4.21 6.26 -18.87
CA MET A 207 -4.80 7.60 -19.04
C MET A 207 -5.84 7.66 -20.19
N GLY A 208 -6.08 6.54 -20.88
CA GLY A 208 -6.99 6.49 -22.03
C GLY A 208 -6.52 7.27 -23.26
N LEU A 209 -5.21 7.55 -23.35
CA LEU A 209 -4.57 8.18 -24.52
C LEU A 209 -4.36 7.18 -25.66
N LEU A 210 -4.32 5.89 -25.33
CA LEU A 210 -4.30 4.76 -26.25
C LEU A 210 -5.25 3.67 -25.68
N PRO A 211 -5.91 2.86 -26.52
CA PRO A 211 -6.64 1.70 -26.02
C PRO A 211 -5.74 0.84 -25.14
N ALA A 212 -6.18 0.53 -23.92
CA ALA A 212 -5.33 -0.10 -22.90
C ALA A 212 -4.72 -1.44 -23.38
N TYR A 213 -5.52 -2.27 -24.06
CA TYR A 213 -5.04 -3.53 -24.65
C TYR A 213 -3.87 -3.31 -25.62
N GLU A 214 -4.04 -2.40 -26.58
CA GLU A 214 -3.00 -2.06 -27.56
C GLU A 214 -1.76 -1.47 -26.88
N ALA A 215 -1.96 -0.64 -25.86
CA ALA A 215 -0.89 -0.03 -25.10
C ALA A 215 -0.04 -1.08 -24.37
N TYR A 216 -0.68 -2.01 -23.66
CA TYR A 216 0.01 -3.05 -22.91
C TYR A 216 0.68 -4.08 -23.81
N GLU A 217 0.05 -4.45 -24.94
CA GLU A 217 0.66 -5.29 -25.98
C GLU A 217 1.95 -4.65 -26.51
N LYS A 218 1.93 -3.34 -26.82
CA LYS A 218 3.13 -2.61 -27.26
C LYS A 218 4.18 -2.47 -26.16
N ALA A 219 3.78 -2.40 -24.89
CA ALA A 219 4.68 -2.23 -23.75
C ALA A 219 5.46 -3.51 -23.39
N GLN A 220 4.86 -4.68 -23.63
CA GLN A 220 5.35 -5.96 -23.13
C GLN A 220 6.75 -6.36 -23.66
N PRO A 221 7.07 -6.24 -24.96
CA PRO A 221 8.39 -6.62 -25.46
C PRO A 221 9.53 -5.83 -24.83
N TYR A 222 9.31 -4.54 -24.54
CA TYR A 222 10.32 -3.69 -23.90
C TYR A 222 10.55 -4.09 -22.45
N LEU A 223 9.48 -4.40 -21.71
CA LEU A 223 9.61 -4.88 -20.33
C LEU A 223 10.41 -6.18 -20.28
N LEU A 224 10.08 -7.16 -21.11
CA LEU A 224 10.79 -8.44 -21.15
C LEU A 224 12.28 -8.23 -21.45
N LYS A 225 12.62 -7.35 -22.39
CA LYS A 225 14.03 -7.06 -22.71
C LYS A 225 14.75 -6.34 -21.57
N ALA A 226 14.09 -5.40 -20.89
CA ALA A 226 14.66 -4.74 -19.72
C ALA A 226 14.98 -5.74 -18.58
N LEU A 227 14.05 -6.66 -18.31
CA LEU A 227 14.22 -7.70 -17.30
C LEU A 227 15.32 -8.71 -17.68
N GLU A 228 15.52 -8.97 -18.98
CA GLU A 228 16.64 -9.79 -19.48
C GLU A 228 17.99 -9.09 -19.26
N LEU A 229 18.07 -7.79 -19.53
CA LEU A 229 19.32 -7.01 -19.46
C LEU A 229 19.74 -6.71 -18.02
N ASP A 230 18.80 -6.33 -17.17
CA ASP A 230 19.07 -6.01 -15.77
C ASP A 230 17.89 -6.44 -14.88
N PRO A 231 17.86 -7.71 -14.44
CA PRO A 231 16.80 -8.20 -13.57
C PRO A 231 16.91 -7.66 -12.14
N ASN A 232 18.05 -7.11 -11.74
CA ASN A 232 18.34 -6.80 -10.34
C ASN A 232 18.14 -5.34 -9.97
N SER A 233 17.92 -4.43 -10.94
CA SER A 233 17.52 -3.06 -10.60
C SER A 233 16.22 -3.01 -9.78
N SER A 234 16.08 -1.98 -8.94
CA SER A 234 14.86 -1.76 -8.15
C SER A 234 13.60 -1.68 -9.04
N ARG A 235 13.68 -0.98 -10.17
CA ARG A 235 12.58 -0.88 -11.15
C ARG A 235 12.22 -2.23 -11.78
N SER A 236 13.21 -3.06 -12.11
CA SER A 236 12.99 -4.41 -12.64
C SER A 236 12.34 -5.32 -11.61
N GLN A 237 12.83 -5.32 -10.36
CA GLN A 237 12.25 -6.06 -9.25
C GLN A 237 10.81 -5.62 -8.98
N LEU A 238 10.51 -4.31 -9.00
CA LEU A 238 9.15 -3.82 -8.83
C LEU A 238 8.20 -4.30 -9.95
N ASN A 239 8.65 -4.28 -11.20
CA ASN A 239 7.86 -4.81 -12.32
C ASN A 239 7.64 -6.33 -12.22
N LEU A 240 8.64 -7.09 -11.78
CA LEU A 240 8.48 -8.53 -11.49
C LEU A 240 7.45 -8.76 -10.39
N ALA A 241 7.43 -7.91 -9.35
CA ALA A 241 6.42 -7.98 -8.30
C ALA A 241 5.00 -7.79 -8.85
N TRP A 242 4.81 -6.82 -9.76
CA TRP A 242 3.53 -6.61 -10.43
C TRP A 242 3.12 -7.77 -11.33
N ILE A 243 4.03 -8.33 -12.12
CA ILE A 243 3.75 -9.51 -12.95
C ILE A 243 3.31 -10.67 -12.06
N GLU A 244 4.06 -10.96 -11.00
CA GLU A 244 3.74 -12.07 -10.10
C GLU A 244 2.38 -11.88 -9.41
N CYS A 245 2.04 -10.67 -8.94
CA CYS A 245 0.74 -10.42 -8.32
C CYS A 245 -0.42 -10.43 -9.34
N TRP A 246 -0.35 -9.58 -10.37
CA TRP A 246 -1.53 -9.27 -11.20
C TRP A 246 -1.74 -10.25 -12.35
N GLN A 247 -0.67 -10.88 -12.86
CA GLN A 247 -0.74 -11.83 -13.98
C GLN A 247 -0.66 -13.28 -13.49
N ASN A 248 0.35 -13.61 -12.68
CA ASN A 248 0.57 -14.97 -12.21
C ASN A 248 -0.26 -15.32 -10.97
N TRP A 249 -0.80 -14.31 -10.27
CA TRP A 249 -1.54 -14.46 -9.01
C TRP A 249 -0.73 -15.18 -7.94
N ASN A 250 0.57 -14.90 -7.91
CA ASN A 250 1.57 -15.46 -7.00
C ASN A 250 2.03 -14.38 -6.02
N LEU A 251 1.23 -14.19 -4.97
CA LEU A 251 1.46 -13.13 -4.01
C LEU A 251 2.77 -13.31 -3.22
N LYS A 252 3.13 -14.56 -2.91
CA LYS A 252 4.41 -14.87 -2.24
C LYS A 252 5.61 -14.33 -3.05
N LYS A 253 5.71 -14.68 -4.33
CA LYS A 253 6.81 -14.16 -5.18
C LYS A 253 6.70 -12.65 -5.39
N ALA A 254 5.48 -12.12 -5.46
CA ALA A 254 5.27 -10.69 -5.55
C ALA A 254 5.92 -9.94 -4.36
N TYR A 255 5.74 -10.44 -3.13
CA TYR A 255 6.43 -9.90 -1.96
C TYR A 255 7.95 -10.07 -2.01
N GLU A 256 8.45 -11.23 -2.45
CA GLU A 256 9.90 -11.46 -2.60
C GLU A 256 10.53 -10.39 -3.50
N HIS A 257 9.90 -10.09 -4.64
CA HIS A 257 10.37 -9.08 -5.58
C HIS A 257 10.19 -7.64 -5.06
N ALA A 258 9.05 -7.31 -4.45
CA ALA A 258 8.82 -5.97 -3.89
C ALA A 258 9.77 -5.66 -2.73
N ASN A 259 10.08 -6.65 -1.88
CA ASN A 259 11.05 -6.49 -0.80
C ASN A 259 12.47 -6.30 -1.33
N LYS A 260 12.88 -7.03 -2.38
CA LYS A 260 14.17 -6.78 -3.05
C LYS A 260 14.25 -5.36 -3.61
N ALA A 261 13.19 -4.89 -4.26
CA ALA A 261 13.14 -3.51 -4.75
C ALA A 261 13.32 -2.49 -3.60
N LEU A 262 12.64 -2.74 -2.48
CA LEU A 262 12.70 -1.90 -1.27
C LEU A 262 14.07 -1.92 -0.59
N GLU A 263 14.75 -3.07 -0.57
CA GLU A 263 16.11 -3.23 -0.04
C GLU A 263 17.14 -2.41 -0.83
N ILE A 264 16.92 -2.26 -2.15
CA ILE A 264 17.78 -1.49 -3.06
C ILE A 264 17.53 0.01 -2.92
N GLN A 265 16.26 0.44 -2.92
CA GLN A 265 15.87 1.85 -2.88
C GLN A 265 14.52 2.00 -2.19
N GLN A 266 14.39 3.05 -1.37
CA GLN A 266 13.09 3.45 -0.84
C GLN A 266 12.39 4.38 -1.82
N ALA A 267 11.24 3.97 -2.33
CA ALA A 267 10.43 4.75 -3.26
C ALA A 267 8.93 4.57 -2.97
N ASP A 268 8.14 5.61 -3.24
CA ASP A 268 6.73 5.63 -2.90
C ASP A 268 5.93 4.54 -3.62
N ASP A 269 6.26 4.26 -4.88
CA ASP A 269 5.63 3.24 -5.73
C ASP A 269 5.84 1.82 -5.19
N ILE A 270 6.98 1.54 -4.56
CA ILE A 270 7.27 0.27 -3.87
C ILE A 270 6.38 0.12 -2.64
N TYR A 271 6.29 1.17 -1.80
CA TYR A 271 5.41 1.16 -0.62
C TYR A 271 3.93 1.05 -1.02
N LEU A 272 3.50 1.75 -2.07
CA LEU A 272 2.16 1.63 -2.66
C LEU A 272 1.90 0.19 -3.12
N THR A 273 2.87 -0.42 -3.79
CA THR A 273 2.75 -1.79 -4.30
C THR A 273 2.55 -2.80 -3.18
N ILE A 274 3.34 -2.71 -2.11
CA ILE A 274 3.20 -3.55 -0.92
C ILE A 274 1.83 -3.31 -0.25
N SER A 275 1.38 -2.05 -0.16
CA SER A 275 0.03 -1.72 0.31
C SER A 275 -1.05 -2.41 -0.52
N ASN A 276 -0.91 -2.44 -1.84
CA ASN A 276 -1.87 -3.10 -2.73
C ASN A 276 -1.91 -4.62 -2.53
N PHE A 277 -0.76 -5.26 -2.30
CA PHE A 277 -0.71 -6.69 -1.97
C PHE A 277 -1.42 -6.99 -0.65
N LEU A 278 -1.16 -6.18 0.38
CA LEU A 278 -1.85 -6.28 1.67
C LEU A 278 -3.36 -6.04 1.53
N THR A 279 -3.77 -5.16 0.61
CA THR A 279 -5.18 -4.90 0.28
C THR A 279 -5.85 -6.12 -0.33
N VAL A 280 -5.20 -6.81 -1.27
CA VAL A 280 -5.68 -8.07 -1.88
C VAL A 280 -5.88 -9.14 -0.80
N GLU A 281 -4.99 -9.22 0.18
CA GLU A 281 -5.12 -10.12 1.33
C GLU A 281 -6.16 -9.67 2.36
N GLY A 282 -6.75 -8.48 2.23
CA GLY A 282 -7.65 -7.88 3.21
C GLY A 282 -6.98 -7.42 4.52
N LYS A 283 -5.65 -7.29 4.56
CA LYS A 283 -4.89 -6.77 5.70
C LYS A 283 -4.91 -5.23 5.68
N LEU A 284 -6.10 -4.64 5.76
CA LEU A 284 -6.33 -3.23 5.44
C LEU A 284 -5.57 -2.25 6.37
N ASP A 285 -5.40 -2.57 7.65
CA ASP A 285 -4.64 -1.71 8.56
C ASP A 285 -3.13 -1.70 8.25
N ALA A 286 -2.57 -2.85 7.90
CA ALA A 286 -1.18 -2.93 7.46
C ALA A 286 -1.01 -2.19 6.11
N ALA A 287 -1.93 -2.39 5.17
CA ALA A 287 -1.95 -1.68 3.90
C ALA A 287 -1.94 -0.16 4.12
N ARG A 288 -2.78 0.33 5.04
CA ARG A 288 -2.87 1.75 5.41
C ARG A 288 -1.52 2.33 5.82
N ASN A 289 -0.74 1.61 6.64
CA ASN A 289 0.58 2.06 7.11
C ASN A 289 1.58 2.20 5.95
N TYR A 290 1.62 1.22 5.05
CA TYR A 290 2.48 1.28 3.86
C TYR A 290 2.07 2.42 2.93
N LEU A 291 0.76 2.63 2.75
CA LEU A 291 0.27 3.73 1.92
C LEU A 291 0.52 5.11 2.55
N ASP A 292 0.45 5.24 3.88
CA ASP A 292 0.85 6.46 4.58
C ASP A 292 2.33 6.76 4.36
N LYS A 293 3.18 5.73 4.28
CA LYS A 293 4.58 5.90 3.92
C LYS A 293 4.76 6.33 2.46
N ALA A 294 4.00 5.75 1.53
CA ALA A 294 3.99 6.21 0.13
C ALA A 294 3.55 7.67 0.01
N LEU A 295 2.49 8.10 0.70
CA LEU A 295 2.05 9.50 0.74
C LEU A 295 3.04 10.43 1.44
N GLN A 296 3.82 9.94 2.41
CA GLN A 296 4.90 10.71 3.01
C GLN A 296 6.01 10.99 2.01
N LEU A 297 6.35 10.01 1.17
CA LEU A 297 7.40 10.15 0.15
C LEU A 297 6.90 10.91 -1.10
N ASP A 298 5.64 10.73 -1.49
CA ASP A 298 5.01 11.40 -2.62
C ASP A 298 3.60 11.93 -2.29
N PRO A 299 3.49 13.09 -1.60
CA PRO A 299 2.22 13.71 -1.28
C PRO A 299 1.44 14.25 -2.51
N TYR A 300 2.06 14.35 -3.69
CA TYR A 300 1.44 14.84 -4.93
C TYR A 300 1.18 13.75 -5.98
N ALA A 301 1.49 12.49 -5.68
CA ALA A 301 1.04 11.36 -6.49
C ALA A 301 -0.47 11.20 -6.38
N ALA A 302 -1.19 11.54 -7.45
CA ALA A 302 -2.64 11.39 -7.54
C ALA A 302 -3.09 9.94 -7.23
N ILE A 303 -2.30 8.96 -7.67
CA ILE A 303 -2.57 7.53 -7.44
C ILE A 303 -2.48 7.14 -5.96
N ASN A 304 -1.56 7.72 -5.19
CA ASN A 304 -1.43 7.45 -3.75
C ASN A 304 -2.68 7.94 -2.99
N HIS A 305 -3.21 9.12 -3.36
CA HIS A 305 -4.47 9.64 -2.83
C HIS A 305 -5.67 8.76 -3.23
N HIS A 306 -5.70 8.29 -4.47
CA HIS A 306 -6.75 7.37 -4.93
C HIS A 306 -6.79 6.11 -4.07
N TYR A 307 -5.65 5.43 -3.89
CA TYR A 307 -5.58 4.21 -3.08
C TYR A 307 -5.89 4.48 -1.60
N LYS A 308 -5.64 5.69 -1.10
CA LYS A 308 -5.94 6.06 0.29
C LYS A 308 -7.44 6.17 0.50
N GLY A 309 -8.11 6.86 -0.42
CA GLY A 309 -9.57 6.89 -0.48
C GLY A 309 -10.16 5.50 -0.67
N PHE A 310 -9.58 4.67 -1.54
CA PHE A 310 -10.01 3.30 -1.76
C PHE A 310 -9.88 2.42 -0.49
N LEU A 311 -8.79 2.54 0.27
CA LEU A 311 -8.64 1.83 1.55
C LEU A 311 -9.70 2.24 2.56
N TYR A 312 -9.97 3.54 2.71
CA TYR A 312 -11.04 4.02 3.58
C TYR A 312 -12.42 3.53 3.11
N TYR A 313 -12.65 3.47 1.80
CA TYR A 313 -13.86 2.84 1.25
C TYR A 313 -13.96 1.37 1.67
N LEU A 314 -12.88 0.58 1.55
CA LEU A 314 -12.87 -0.82 1.97
C LEU A 314 -13.10 -1.01 3.48
N GLN A 315 -12.71 -0.01 4.28
CA GLN A 315 -12.94 0.06 5.73
C GLN A 315 -14.32 0.64 6.09
N GLU A 316 -15.13 0.98 5.09
CA GLU A 316 -16.47 1.57 5.24
C GLU A 316 -16.47 2.95 5.90
N GLU A 317 -15.31 3.62 5.90
CA GLU A 317 -15.13 5.00 6.35
C GLU A 317 -15.41 5.98 5.18
N TYR A 318 -16.62 5.93 4.64
CA TYR A 318 -16.97 6.61 3.37
C TYR A 318 -16.79 8.14 3.40
N THR A 319 -17.11 8.78 4.53
CA THR A 319 -16.92 10.23 4.72
C THR A 319 -15.44 10.62 4.71
N THR A 320 -14.57 9.77 5.22
CA THR A 320 -13.11 9.94 5.20
C THR A 320 -12.53 9.63 3.81
N ALA A 321 -13.11 8.68 3.08
CA ALA A 321 -12.65 8.27 1.75
C ALA A 321 -12.77 9.38 0.69
N ILE A 322 -13.92 10.05 0.62
CA ILE A 322 -14.26 11.01 -0.44
C ILE A 322 -13.23 12.16 -0.56
N PRO A 323 -12.77 12.82 0.52
CA PRO A 323 -11.74 13.85 0.43
C PRO A 323 -10.45 13.40 -0.27
N PHE A 324 -9.97 12.18 -0.01
CA PHE A 324 -8.78 11.64 -0.68
C PHE A 324 -9.04 11.35 -2.15
N LEU A 325 -10.20 10.78 -2.49
CA LEU A 325 -10.58 10.53 -3.89
C LEU A 325 -10.74 11.84 -4.68
N ASN A 326 -11.29 12.89 -4.07
CA ASN A 326 -11.36 14.22 -4.67
C ASN A 326 -9.97 14.84 -4.82
N LYS A 327 -9.07 14.65 -3.85
CA LYS A 327 -7.68 15.11 -3.97
C LYS A 327 -6.96 14.44 -5.13
N ALA A 328 -7.20 13.14 -5.35
CA ALA A 328 -6.68 12.43 -6.50
C ALA A 328 -7.15 13.08 -7.82
N LEU A 329 -8.43 13.44 -7.94
CA LEU A 329 -8.98 14.12 -9.13
C LEU A 329 -8.54 15.58 -9.27
N GLU A 330 -8.24 16.27 -8.16
CA GLU A 330 -7.63 17.61 -8.20
C GLU A 330 -6.21 17.55 -8.79
N LEU A 331 -5.45 16.51 -8.45
CA LEU A 331 -4.09 16.29 -8.91
C LEU A 331 -4.05 15.75 -10.35
N ASP A 332 -4.94 14.81 -10.68
CA ASP A 332 -5.11 14.26 -12.03
C ASP A 332 -6.61 14.01 -12.35
N PRO A 333 -7.25 14.93 -13.10
CA PRO A 333 -8.65 14.81 -13.50
C PRO A 333 -8.95 13.67 -14.46
N MET A 334 -7.93 13.02 -15.05
CA MET A 334 -8.11 11.93 -16.02
C MET A 334 -8.09 10.54 -15.39
N LEU A 335 -7.89 10.43 -14.07
CA LEU A 335 -7.89 9.13 -13.38
C LEU A 335 -9.25 8.42 -13.52
N PRO A 336 -9.28 7.17 -14.04
CA PRO A 336 -10.54 6.47 -14.32
C PRO A 336 -11.21 5.85 -13.08
N PHE A 337 -10.48 5.69 -11.98
CA PHE A 337 -10.92 4.91 -10.81
C PHE A 337 -11.61 5.74 -9.71
N PRO A 338 -11.13 6.93 -9.31
CA PRO A 338 -11.74 7.69 -8.20
C PRO A 338 -13.26 7.92 -8.34
N PRO A 339 -13.81 8.23 -9.53
CA PRO A 339 -15.26 8.47 -9.65
C PRO A 339 -16.12 7.28 -9.25
N ILE A 340 -15.67 6.05 -9.53
CA ILE A 340 -16.39 4.82 -9.14
C ILE A 340 -16.54 4.79 -7.62
N TYR A 341 -15.45 5.00 -6.89
CA TYR A 341 -15.44 4.89 -5.44
C TYR A 341 -16.10 6.07 -4.73
N ILE A 342 -16.08 7.28 -5.32
CA ILE A 342 -16.87 8.41 -4.81
C ILE A 342 -18.36 8.06 -4.88
N GLY A 343 -18.83 7.60 -6.04
CA GLY A 343 -20.23 7.19 -6.20
C GLY A 343 -20.61 6.02 -5.30
N LEU A 344 -19.75 5.01 -5.15
CA LEU A 344 -19.98 3.91 -4.21
C LEU A 344 -20.03 4.37 -2.75
N CYS A 345 -19.16 5.30 -2.34
CA CYS A 345 -19.22 5.89 -1.00
C CYS A 345 -20.57 6.60 -0.76
N LEU A 346 -21.07 7.36 -1.74
CA LEU A 346 -22.37 8.01 -1.66
C LEU A 346 -23.52 6.99 -1.58
N LEU A 347 -23.52 5.98 -2.46
CA LEU A 347 -24.54 4.92 -2.48
C LEU A 347 -24.59 4.11 -1.19
N LEU A 348 -23.43 3.72 -0.64
CA LEU A 348 -23.34 2.95 0.59
C LEU A 348 -23.55 3.80 1.85
N SER A 349 -23.45 5.12 1.74
CA SER A 349 -23.86 6.08 2.78
C SER A 349 -25.36 6.43 2.72
N GLY A 350 -26.14 5.79 1.85
CA GLY A 350 -27.58 6.04 1.72
C GLY A 350 -27.94 7.32 0.97
N LYS A 351 -27.07 7.80 0.08
CA LYS A 351 -27.23 9.04 -0.70
C LYS A 351 -27.32 8.78 -2.21
N PRO A 352 -28.31 8.01 -2.70
CA PRO A 352 -28.39 7.62 -4.11
C PRO A 352 -28.67 8.78 -5.05
N ASP A 353 -29.44 9.80 -4.63
CA ASP A 353 -29.70 10.99 -5.46
C ASP A 353 -28.43 11.82 -5.69
N GLU A 354 -27.63 12.03 -4.63
CA GLU A 354 -26.32 12.70 -4.74
C GLU A 354 -25.38 11.91 -5.66
N ALA A 355 -25.38 10.57 -5.57
CA ALA A 355 -24.60 9.71 -6.44
C ALA A 355 -25.04 9.81 -7.91
N LEU A 356 -26.35 9.85 -8.18
CA LEU A 356 -26.89 9.99 -9.53
C LEU A 356 -26.49 11.33 -10.16
N ILE A 357 -26.61 12.42 -9.40
CA ILE A 357 -26.16 13.75 -9.83
C ILE A 357 -24.65 13.72 -10.13
N TYR A 358 -23.86 13.11 -9.23
CA TYR A 358 -22.42 13.00 -9.40
C TYR A 358 -22.04 12.26 -10.69
N PHE A 359 -22.57 11.04 -10.91
CA PHE A 359 -22.29 10.27 -12.12
C PHE A 359 -22.78 10.98 -13.39
N GLY A 360 -23.95 11.62 -13.33
CA GLY A 360 -24.49 12.42 -14.43
C GLY A 360 -23.59 13.58 -14.85
N SER A 361 -22.84 14.14 -13.90
CA SER A 361 -21.92 15.28 -14.11
C SER A 361 -20.55 14.91 -14.69
N LEU A 362 -20.21 13.61 -14.76
CA LEU A 362 -18.89 13.16 -15.22
C LEU A 362 -18.60 13.57 -16.67
N LYS A 363 -17.32 13.82 -16.94
CA LYS A 363 -16.77 14.23 -18.24
C LYS A 363 -15.47 13.46 -18.51
N GLY A 364 -14.98 13.50 -19.76
CA GLY A 364 -13.66 12.96 -20.11
C GLY A 364 -13.61 11.42 -20.13
N VAL A 365 -12.53 10.83 -19.61
CA VAL A 365 -12.28 9.37 -19.60
C VAL A 365 -13.45 8.63 -18.97
N SER A 366 -14.00 9.15 -17.86
CA SER A 366 -15.09 8.53 -17.11
C SER A 366 -16.41 8.37 -17.89
N VAL A 367 -16.61 9.14 -18.97
CA VAL A 367 -17.76 8.96 -19.87
C VAL A 367 -17.47 7.90 -20.93
N LYS A 368 -16.21 7.77 -21.34
CA LYS A 368 -15.77 6.85 -22.41
C LYS A 368 -15.52 5.42 -21.91
N ASP A 369 -15.24 5.23 -20.64
CA ASP A 369 -14.83 3.94 -20.04
C ASP A 369 -15.96 3.22 -19.26
N LEU A 370 -17.21 3.53 -19.59
CA LEU A 370 -18.44 3.03 -18.94
C LEU A 370 -18.68 3.53 -17.51
N THR A 371 -17.81 4.38 -16.94
CA THR A 371 -17.97 4.80 -15.53
C THR A 371 -19.26 5.58 -15.28
N LYS A 372 -19.66 6.45 -16.22
CA LYS A 372 -20.95 7.14 -16.15
C LYS A 372 -22.13 6.17 -16.27
N LEU A 373 -22.18 5.35 -17.32
CA LEU A 373 -23.26 4.37 -17.56
C LEU A 373 -23.44 3.42 -16.37
N GLY A 374 -22.35 2.79 -15.94
CA GLY A 374 -22.37 1.86 -14.82
C GLY A 374 -22.73 2.53 -13.49
N GLY A 375 -22.22 3.75 -13.27
CA GLY A 375 -22.55 4.59 -12.13
C GLY A 375 -24.04 4.93 -12.01
N GLU A 376 -24.63 5.45 -13.09
CA GLU A 376 -26.06 5.74 -13.15
C GLU A 376 -26.91 4.48 -12.96
N THR A 377 -26.52 3.36 -13.57
CA THR A 377 -27.20 2.06 -13.41
C THR A 377 -27.18 1.58 -11.95
N MET A 378 -26.06 1.74 -11.24
CA MET A 378 -25.98 1.45 -9.79
C MET A 378 -26.92 2.36 -8.97
N CYS A 379 -27.07 3.63 -9.37
CA CYS A 379 -28.00 4.55 -8.71
C CYS A 379 -29.45 4.13 -8.94
N TYR A 380 -29.82 3.78 -10.17
CA TYR A 380 -31.17 3.29 -10.50
C TYR A 380 -31.52 2.02 -9.72
N ALA A 381 -30.56 1.10 -9.53
CA ALA A 381 -30.74 -0.07 -8.67
C ALA A 381 -31.10 0.31 -7.22
N LYS A 382 -30.47 1.35 -6.66
CA LYS A 382 -30.74 1.79 -5.28
C LYS A 382 -31.97 2.67 -5.12
N LEU A 383 -32.37 3.38 -6.18
CA LEU A 383 -33.60 4.18 -6.23
C LEU A 383 -34.85 3.34 -6.55
N ASN A 384 -34.69 2.05 -6.87
CA ASN A 384 -35.76 1.17 -7.36
C ASN A 384 -36.38 1.64 -8.69
N GLU A 385 -35.57 2.29 -9.53
CA GLU A 385 -35.95 2.71 -10.90
C GLU A 385 -35.74 1.51 -11.86
N THR A 386 -36.62 0.51 -11.76
CA THR A 386 -36.44 -0.82 -12.37
C THR A 386 -36.18 -0.78 -13.87
N ASP A 387 -36.96 0.00 -14.63
CA ASP A 387 -36.84 0.05 -16.10
C ASP A 387 -35.48 0.60 -16.52
N LYS A 388 -35.06 1.73 -15.95
CA LYS A 388 -33.75 2.36 -16.24
C LYS A 388 -32.60 1.47 -15.80
N CYS A 389 -32.73 0.78 -14.66
CA CYS A 389 -31.74 -0.18 -14.19
C CYS A 389 -31.61 -1.37 -15.16
N HIS A 390 -32.73 -1.87 -15.68
CA HIS A 390 -32.75 -2.98 -16.63
C HIS A 390 -32.11 -2.58 -17.97
N ASP A 391 -32.45 -1.40 -18.49
CA ASP A 391 -31.86 -0.86 -19.71
C ASP A 391 -30.34 -0.69 -19.57
N GLY A 392 -29.89 -0.12 -18.44
CA GLY A 392 -28.46 0.05 -18.16
C GLY A 392 -27.70 -1.28 -18.04
N LEU A 393 -28.30 -2.30 -17.40
CA LEU A 393 -27.73 -3.66 -17.35
C LEU A 393 -27.60 -4.26 -18.74
N LYS A 394 -28.64 -4.16 -19.57
CA LYS A 394 -28.62 -4.67 -20.95
C LYS A 394 -27.56 -3.97 -21.80
N GLU A 395 -27.42 -2.66 -21.65
CA GLU A 395 -26.39 -1.89 -22.32
C GLU A 395 -24.99 -2.34 -21.89
N LEU A 396 -24.75 -2.49 -20.58
CA LEU A 396 -23.48 -3.00 -20.04
C LEU A 396 -23.13 -4.39 -20.57
N GLU A 397 -24.10 -5.30 -20.71
CA GLU A 397 -23.89 -6.64 -21.27
C GLU A 397 -23.37 -6.61 -22.72
N THR A 398 -23.74 -5.60 -23.51
CA THR A 398 -23.23 -5.46 -24.90
C THR A 398 -21.71 -5.24 -24.96
N TYR A 399 -21.11 -4.72 -23.88
CA TYR A 399 -19.68 -4.44 -23.80
C TYR A 399 -18.82 -5.65 -23.38
N LEU A 400 -19.43 -6.76 -22.97
CA LEU A 400 -18.72 -7.98 -22.53
C LEU A 400 -17.83 -8.61 -23.62
N ALA A 401 -18.11 -8.34 -24.89
CA ALA A 401 -17.34 -8.82 -26.04
C ALA A 401 -16.40 -7.75 -26.64
N THR A 402 -16.19 -6.64 -25.93
CA THR A 402 -15.40 -5.50 -26.41
C THR A 402 -14.13 -5.29 -25.60
N ALA A 403 -13.29 -4.33 -25.99
CA ALA A 403 -12.13 -3.90 -25.20
C ALA A 403 -12.50 -3.32 -23.81
N LEU A 404 -13.79 -3.05 -23.54
CA LEU A 404 -14.30 -2.55 -22.26
C LEU A 404 -14.87 -3.68 -21.37
N ALA A 405 -14.67 -4.95 -21.75
CA ALA A 405 -15.22 -6.10 -21.03
C ALA A 405 -14.90 -6.08 -19.52
N ASP A 406 -13.67 -5.75 -19.12
CA ASP A 406 -13.26 -5.71 -17.71
C ASP A 406 -14.08 -4.71 -16.88
N LYS A 407 -14.35 -3.52 -17.46
CA LYS A 407 -15.20 -2.49 -16.86
C LYS A 407 -16.67 -2.92 -16.84
N ALA A 408 -17.14 -3.55 -17.92
CA ALA A 408 -18.49 -4.10 -17.99
C ALA A 408 -18.73 -5.16 -16.90
N PHE A 409 -17.82 -6.13 -16.75
CA PHE A 409 -17.86 -7.10 -15.66
C PHE A 409 -17.91 -6.43 -14.30
N THR A 410 -17.06 -5.43 -14.08
CA THR A 410 -17.03 -4.67 -12.82
C THR A 410 -18.41 -4.08 -12.51
N PHE A 411 -19.01 -3.33 -13.44
CA PHE A 411 -20.32 -2.71 -13.18
C PHE A 411 -21.47 -3.72 -13.09
N LEU A 412 -21.48 -4.77 -13.92
CA LEU A 412 -22.49 -5.82 -13.83
C LEU A 412 -22.47 -6.50 -12.45
N ILE A 413 -21.28 -6.76 -11.91
CA ILE A 413 -21.11 -7.32 -10.56
C ILE A 413 -21.63 -6.34 -9.50
N LEU A 414 -21.22 -5.06 -9.57
CA LEU A 414 -21.62 -4.05 -8.58
C LEU A 414 -23.13 -3.79 -8.58
N VAL A 415 -23.74 -3.64 -9.76
CA VAL A 415 -25.19 -3.42 -9.90
C VAL A 415 -25.97 -4.62 -9.37
N ASN A 416 -25.60 -5.84 -9.76
CA ASN A 416 -26.28 -7.04 -9.27
C ASN A 416 -26.10 -7.25 -7.76
N ALA A 417 -24.98 -6.84 -7.18
CA ALA A 417 -24.79 -6.86 -5.74
C ALA A 417 -25.74 -5.88 -5.03
N LEU A 418 -25.95 -4.68 -5.58
CA LEU A 418 -26.89 -3.69 -5.04
C LEU A 418 -28.35 -4.16 -5.14
N LEU A 419 -28.69 -4.92 -6.18
CA LEU A 419 -30.00 -5.56 -6.35
C LEU A 419 -30.22 -6.78 -5.45
N GLY A 420 -29.16 -7.29 -4.79
CA GLY A 420 -29.23 -8.52 -3.99
C GLY A 420 -29.23 -9.81 -4.82
N ASN A 421 -28.87 -9.75 -6.10
CA ASN A 421 -28.82 -10.88 -7.03
C ASN A 421 -27.58 -11.75 -6.80
N ASN A 422 -27.46 -12.35 -5.61
CA ASN A 422 -26.25 -13.03 -5.13
C ASN A 422 -25.75 -14.15 -6.06
N GLU A 423 -26.65 -14.97 -6.63
CA GLU A 423 -26.24 -16.03 -7.57
C GLU A 423 -25.65 -15.46 -8.85
N LYS A 424 -26.29 -14.44 -9.43
CA LYS A 424 -25.80 -13.76 -10.64
C LYS A 424 -24.43 -13.10 -10.40
N VAL A 425 -24.24 -12.48 -9.24
CA VAL A 425 -22.94 -11.94 -8.82
C VAL A 425 -21.87 -13.03 -8.82
N VAL A 426 -22.18 -14.20 -8.26
CA VAL A 426 -21.25 -15.34 -8.20
C VAL A 426 -20.97 -15.91 -9.59
N ASP A 427 -21.96 -15.97 -10.48
CA ASP A 427 -21.77 -16.40 -11.87
C ASP A 427 -20.83 -15.45 -12.62
N LEU A 428 -21.06 -14.14 -12.52
CA LEU A 428 -20.19 -13.12 -13.12
C LEU A 428 -18.76 -13.20 -12.58
N LEU A 429 -18.60 -13.41 -11.26
CA LEU A 429 -17.29 -13.61 -10.64
C LEU A 429 -16.62 -14.92 -11.10
N THR A 430 -17.39 -15.98 -11.34
CA THR A 430 -16.88 -17.24 -11.88
C THR A 430 -16.33 -17.03 -13.29
N GLU A 431 -17.08 -16.33 -14.13
CA GLU A 431 -16.65 -16.01 -15.49
C GLU A 431 -15.42 -15.10 -15.51
N ALA A 432 -15.42 -14.03 -14.71
CA ALA A 432 -14.28 -13.13 -14.57
C ALA A 432 -13.02 -13.86 -14.05
N TYR A 433 -13.18 -14.84 -13.15
CA TYR A 433 -12.10 -15.71 -12.70
C TYR A 433 -11.54 -16.57 -13.84
N HIS A 434 -12.41 -17.21 -14.64
CA HIS A 434 -11.97 -18.02 -15.78
C HIS A 434 -11.26 -17.19 -16.86
N LYS A 435 -11.67 -15.93 -17.03
CA LYS A 435 -11.01 -14.95 -17.89
C LYS A 435 -9.76 -14.32 -17.27
N ARG A 436 -9.39 -14.69 -16.03
CA ARG A 436 -8.24 -14.15 -15.28
C ARG A 436 -8.27 -12.62 -15.13
N LEU A 437 -9.46 -12.03 -14.97
CA LEU A 437 -9.59 -10.59 -14.84
C LEU A 437 -8.99 -10.10 -13.50
N PRO A 438 -8.11 -9.07 -13.50
CA PRO A 438 -7.46 -8.57 -12.28
C PRO A 438 -8.44 -8.10 -11.19
N LEU A 439 -9.65 -7.69 -11.58
CA LEU A 439 -10.73 -7.27 -10.68
C LEU A 439 -11.03 -8.31 -9.58
N ILE A 440 -10.83 -9.60 -9.86
CA ILE A 440 -11.05 -10.68 -8.90
C ILE A 440 -10.22 -10.50 -7.63
N LEU A 441 -9.00 -9.98 -7.75
CA LEU A 441 -8.09 -9.78 -6.62
C LEU A 441 -8.54 -8.61 -5.72
N LEU A 442 -9.20 -7.61 -6.29
CA LEU A 442 -9.60 -6.38 -5.59
C LEU A 442 -11.03 -6.42 -5.04
N LEU A 443 -11.89 -7.26 -5.60
CA LEU A 443 -13.29 -7.36 -5.18
C LEU A 443 -13.47 -8.13 -3.87
N ASN A 444 -12.53 -8.98 -3.49
CA ASN A 444 -12.60 -9.76 -2.25
C ASN A 444 -12.90 -8.91 -0.98
N PRO A 445 -12.08 -7.88 -0.65
CA PRO A 445 -12.34 -7.07 0.54
C PRO A 445 -13.58 -6.20 0.41
N SER A 446 -14.12 -5.99 -0.79
CA SER A 446 -15.14 -4.98 -1.09
C SER A 446 -16.40 -5.07 -0.20
N PRO A 447 -16.82 -3.97 0.44
CA PRO A 447 -18.02 -3.92 1.28
C PRO A 447 -19.31 -4.25 0.52
N ILE A 448 -19.38 -3.87 -0.77
CA ILE A 448 -20.59 -4.10 -1.59
C ILE A 448 -20.89 -5.59 -1.81
N LEU A 449 -19.87 -6.45 -1.69
CA LEU A 449 -20.00 -7.90 -1.87
C LEU A 449 -20.23 -8.66 -0.55
N LYS A 450 -20.51 -7.97 0.56
CA LYS A 450 -20.76 -8.60 1.87
C LYS A 450 -21.80 -9.73 1.82
N SER A 451 -22.87 -9.57 1.05
CA SER A 451 -23.94 -10.58 0.93
C SER A 451 -23.45 -11.89 0.30
N VAL A 452 -22.45 -11.84 -0.59
CA VAL A 452 -21.90 -13.02 -1.27
C VAL A 452 -20.65 -13.58 -0.60
N LYS A 453 -20.05 -12.90 0.39
CA LYS A 453 -18.83 -13.37 1.08
C LYS A 453 -18.98 -14.77 1.69
N ASN A 454 -20.18 -15.13 2.12
CA ASN A 454 -20.46 -16.46 2.69
C ASN A 454 -20.84 -17.53 1.66
N HIS A 455 -21.01 -17.15 0.40
CA HIS A 455 -21.37 -18.07 -0.67
C HIS A 455 -20.24 -19.05 -0.95
N LYS A 456 -20.54 -20.35 -1.03
CA LYS A 456 -19.52 -21.41 -1.18
C LYS A 456 -18.67 -21.23 -2.44
N ARG A 457 -19.30 -21.00 -3.60
CA ARG A 457 -18.58 -20.78 -4.87
C ARG A 457 -17.71 -19.52 -4.81
N PHE A 458 -18.15 -18.47 -4.13
CA PHE A 458 -17.36 -17.25 -3.95
C PHE A 458 -16.08 -17.55 -3.15
N LYS A 459 -16.21 -18.21 -1.99
CA LYS A 459 -15.06 -18.63 -1.18
C LYS A 459 -14.09 -19.51 -1.97
N ASP A 460 -14.62 -20.48 -2.74
CA ASP A 460 -13.81 -21.37 -3.57
C ASP A 460 -13.04 -20.61 -4.67
N ILE A 461 -13.65 -19.60 -5.30
CA ILE A 461 -12.99 -18.73 -6.28
C ILE A 461 -11.89 -17.92 -5.60
N MET A 462 -12.19 -17.27 -4.47
CA MET A 462 -11.22 -16.43 -3.76
C MET A 462 -10.03 -17.23 -3.23
N LEU A 463 -10.27 -18.45 -2.75
CA LEU A 463 -9.22 -19.40 -2.33
C LEU A 463 -8.32 -19.85 -3.49
N LYS A 464 -8.88 -20.01 -4.69
CA LYS A 464 -8.10 -20.37 -5.88
C LYS A 464 -7.36 -19.16 -6.44
N ALA A 465 -7.98 -17.99 -6.38
CA ALA A 465 -7.42 -16.76 -6.92
C ALA A 465 -6.30 -16.20 -6.03
N ILE A 466 -6.46 -16.32 -4.72
CA ILE A 466 -5.53 -15.81 -3.71
C ILE A 466 -5.28 -16.96 -2.70
N PRO A 467 -4.40 -17.92 -3.04
CA PRO A 467 -4.16 -19.10 -2.19
C PRO A 467 -3.71 -18.76 -0.77
N ASP A 468 -2.98 -17.65 -0.62
CA ASP A 468 -2.44 -17.16 0.65
C ASP A 468 -3.42 -16.27 1.43
N ASN A 469 -4.66 -16.13 0.95
CA ASN A 469 -5.67 -15.27 1.57
C ASN A 469 -6.10 -15.79 2.94
N VAL A 470 -5.79 -15.02 3.98
CA VAL A 470 -6.14 -15.36 5.36
C VAL A 470 -7.63 -15.13 5.70
N ASN A 471 -8.39 -14.41 4.85
CA ASN A 471 -9.84 -14.17 5.08
C ASN A 471 -10.67 -15.43 4.84
N TYR A 472 -10.22 -16.27 3.92
CA TYR A 472 -10.76 -17.61 3.73
C TYR A 472 -9.66 -18.57 4.07
N LYS A 473 -9.29 -18.67 5.36
CA LYS A 473 -8.61 -19.89 5.77
C LYS A 473 -9.53 -21.03 5.33
N ARG A 474 -9.00 -21.99 4.56
CA ARG A 474 -9.49 -23.36 4.73
C ARG A 474 -9.34 -23.58 6.23
N GLU A 475 -10.44 -23.51 6.97
CA GLU A 475 -10.56 -24.41 8.09
C GLU A 475 -10.13 -25.74 7.49
N LYS A 476 -8.99 -26.26 7.97
CA LYS A 476 -8.75 -27.68 7.79
C LYS A 476 -10.05 -28.28 8.31
N LYS A 477 -10.94 -28.72 7.42
CA LYS A 477 -12.01 -29.64 7.79
C LYS A 477 -11.22 -30.75 8.46
N TYR A 478 -11.23 -30.75 9.78
CA TYR A 478 -10.70 -31.86 10.54
C TYR A 478 -11.40 -33.06 9.92
N LYS A 479 -10.60 -33.90 9.24
CA LYS A 479 -11.10 -35.18 8.77
C LYS A 479 -11.53 -35.89 10.05
N GLN A 480 -12.85 -36.02 10.22
CA GLN A 480 -13.56 -36.44 11.43
C GLN A 480 -13.41 -35.48 12.64
N ALA A 481 -14.54 -35.20 13.29
CA ALA A 481 -14.52 -34.74 14.68
C ALA A 481 -13.82 -35.84 15.49
N LEU A 482 -12.73 -35.50 16.19
CA LEU A 482 -11.94 -36.48 16.94
C LEU A 482 -12.68 -36.90 18.24
N LEU A 483 -13.48 -35.99 18.79
CA LEU A 483 -14.42 -36.22 19.89
C LEU A 483 -15.86 -35.94 19.42
N ASP A 484 -16.81 -36.79 19.79
CA ASP A 484 -18.24 -36.56 19.60
C ASP A 484 -18.84 -35.64 20.69
N ALA A 485 -20.13 -35.32 20.57
CA ALA A 485 -20.80 -34.39 21.51
C ALA A 485 -20.85 -34.92 22.96
N ASN A 486 -21.01 -36.23 23.15
CA ASN A 486 -21.04 -36.84 24.48
C ASN A 486 -19.64 -36.87 25.09
N GLU A 487 -18.63 -37.16 24.28
CA GLU A 487 -17.24 -37.14 24.70
C GLU A 487 -16.78 -35.72 25.06
N ILE A 488 -17.19 -34.70 24.30
CA ILE A 488 -16.92 -33.29 24.63
C ILE A 488 -17.54 -32.94 25.99
N GLU A 489 -18.79 -33.32 26.25
CA GLU A 489 -19.42 -33.05 27.54
C GLU A 489 -18.70 -33.76 28.69
N LYS A 490 -18.38 -35.05 28.51
CA LYS A 490 -17.66 -35.86 29.51
C LYS A 490 -16.29 -35.26 29.83
N TYR A 491 -15.44 -35.06 28.82
CA TYR A 491 -14.09 -34.56 29.03
C TYR A 491 -14.05 -33.09 29.44
N SER A 492 -15.07 -32.29 29.13
CA SER A 492 -15.15 -30.92 29.65
C SER A 492 -15.32 -30.93 31.16
N LYS A 493 -16.24 -31.76 31.69
CA LYS A 493 -16.42 -31.92 33.14
C LYS A 493 -15.16 -32.45 33.82
N GLU A 494 -14.52 -33.45 33.21
CA GLU A 494 -13.27 -34.03 33.72
C GLU A 494 -12.13 -33.01 33.75
N LEU A 495 -11.98 -32.21 32.69
CA LEU A 495 -10.97 -31.16 32.62
C LEU A 495 -11.20 -30.05 33.65
N GLU A 496 -12.46 -29.60 33.82
CA GLU A 496 -12.79 -28.63 34.88
C GLU A 496 -12.44 -29.17 36.27
N GLN A 497 -12.78 -30.44 36.54
CA GLN A 497 -12.48 -31.10 37.80
C GLN A 497 -10.96 -31.17 38.05
N ILE A 498 -10.18 -31.62 37.06
CA ILE A 498 -8.71 -31.68 37.15
C ILE A 498 -8.10 -30.30 37.37
N MET A 499 -8.59 -29.27 36.66
CA MET A 499 -8.10 -27.90 36.78
C MET A 499 -8.31 -27.35 38.20
N VAL A 500 -9.43 -27.69 38.84
CA VAL A 500 -9.76 -27.25 40.21
C VAL A 500 -9.01 -28.08 41.25
N ASP A 501 -9.03 -29.41 41.15
CA ASP A 501 -8.47 -30.32 42.14
C ASP A 501 -6.94 -30.17 42.27
N TYR A 502 -6.25 -30.11 41.13
CA TYR A 502 -4.80 -30.01 41.11
C TYR A 502 -4.29 -28.58 41.00
N LYS A 503 -5.21 -27.59 40.88
CA LYS A 503 -4.89 -26.17 40.65
C LYS A 503 -3.81 -25.97 39.59
N LEU A 504 -3.90 -26.70 38.47
CA LEU A 504 -2.85 -26.77 37.44
C LEU A 504 -2.46 -25.38 36.89
N TYR A 505 -3.41 -24.45 36.88
CA TYR A 505 -3.22 -23.08 36.43
C TYR A 505 -2.19 -22.29 37.26
N LEU A 506 -1.85 -22.71 38.48
CA LEU A 506 -0.79 -22.09 39.29
C LEU A 506 0.61 -22.36 38.75
N ASN A 507 0.79 -23.42 37.95
CA ASN A 507 2.07 -23.69 37.31
C ASN A 507 2.27 -22.69 36.15
N PRO A 508 3.29 -21.80 36.19
CA PRO A 508 3.56 -20.84 35.11
C PRO A 508 3.94 -21.51 33.79
N ASP A 509 4.52 -22.71 33.84
CA ASP A 509 5.02 -23.47 32.70
C ASP A 509 4.00 -24.48 32.15
N LEU A 510 2.76 -24.46 32.65
CA LEU A 510 1.68 -25.32 32.17
C LEU A 510 1.52 -25.17 30.66
N ALA A 511 1.56 -26.30 29.96
CA ALA A 511 1.38 -26.40 28.53
C ALA A 511 0.22 -27.34 28.17
N LEU A 512 -0.26 -27.23 26.94
CA LEU A 512 -1.38 -28.04 26.43
C LEU A 512 -1.11 -29.55 26.54
N LYS A 513 0.15 -29.98 26.37
CA LYS A 513 0.56 -31.39 26.51
C LYS A 513 0.32 -31.94 27.92
N ASP A 514 0.40 -31.09 28.94
CA ASP A 514 0.24 -31.51 30.34
C ASP A 514 -1.24 -31.78 30.62
N LEU A 515 -2.14 -30.90 30.14
CA LEU A 515 -3.59 -31.17 30.18
C LEU A 515 -3.97 -32.45 29.42
N ALA A 516 -3.29 -32.70 28.29
CA ALA A 516 -3.43 -33.94 27.54
C ALA A 516 -3.01 -35.18 28.34
N SER A 517 -1.90 -35.10 29.07
CA SER A 517 -1.47 -36.18 29.95
C SER A 517 -2.47 -36.45 31.09
N TYR A 518 -3.03 -35.41 31.71
CA TYR A 518 -4.03 -35.58 32.78
C TYR A 518 -5.36 -36.18 32.30
N LEU A 519 -5.77 -35.88 31.07
CA LEU A 519 -6.98 -36.42 30.45
C LEU A 519 -6.75 -37.75 29.73
N GLU A 520 -5.51 -38.25 29.68
CA GLU A 520 -5.10 -39.39 28.86
C GLU A 520 -5.52 -39.24 27.38
N LEU A 521 -5.50 -38.00 26.86
CA LEU A 521 -5.88 -37.64 25.50
C LEU A 521 -4.70 -37.08 24.72
N PRO A 522 -4.63 -37.28 23.39
CA PRO A 522 -3.66 -36.57 22.55
C PRO A 522 -3.88 -35.05 22.59
N ALA A 523 -2.81 -34.25 22.52
CA ALA A 523 -2.88 -32.79 22.67
C ALA A 523 -3.82 -32.09 21.66
N ASN A 524 -3.96 -32.64 20.45
CA ASN A 524 -4.91 -32.15 19.45
C ASN A 524 -6.38 -32.37 19.85
N TYR A 525 -6.69 -33.44 20.60
CA TYR A 525 -8.03 -33.71 21.13
C TYR A 525 -8.38 -32.71 22.24
N VAL A 526 -7.44 -32.44 23.15
CA VAL A 526 -7.61 -31.40 24.18
C VAL A 526 -7.74 -30.02 23.56
N SER A 527 -6.99 -29.71 22.50
CA SER A 527 -7.18 -28.46 21.76
C SER A 527 -8.59 -28.37 21.15
N GLN A 528 -9.15 -29.46 20.63
CA GLN A 528 -10.52 -29.48 20.11
C GLN A 528 -11.53 -29.30 21.24
N LEU A 529 -11.36 -30.02 22.35
CA LEU A 529 -12.19 -29.93 23.56
C LEU A 529 -12.27 -28.48 24.07
N LEU A 530 -11.12 -27.78 24.15
CA LEU A 530 -11.08 -26.38 24.58
C LEU A 530 -11.87 -25.44 23.66
N ASN A 531 -11.72 -25.61 22.33
CA ASN A 531 -12.43 -24.76 21.37
C ASN A 531 -13.93 -25.06 21.32
N MET A 532 -14.33 -26.33 21.40
CA MET A 532 -15.73 -26.72 21.24
C MET A 532 -16.52 -26.71 22.55
N GLY A 533 -15.92 -27.21 23.64
CA GLY A 533 -16.55 -27.27 24.97
C GLY A 533 -16.54 -25.93 25.70
N PHE A 534 -15.49 -25.12 25.53
CA PHE A 534 -15.31 -23.87 26.29
C PHE A 534 -15.25 -22.61 25.44
N GLN A 535 -15.25 -22.74 24.11
CA GLN A 535 -15.08 -21.62 23.16
C GLN A 535 -13.83 -20.79 23.45
N LYS A 536 -12.74 -21.45 23.87
CA LYS A 536 -11.47 -20.82 24.26
C LYS A 536 -10.29 -21.58 23.67
N ASN A 537 -9.21 -20.87 23.36
CA ASN A 537 -7.91 -21.52 23.17
C ASN A 537 -7.24 -21.82 24.53
N PHE A 538 -6.15 -22.60 24.53
CA PHE A 538 -5.40 -22.98 25.74
C PHE A 538 -5.05 -21.79 26.63
N SER A 539 -4.46 -20.73 26.05
CA SER A 539 -4.04 -19.55 26.81
C SER A 539 -5.23 -18.82 27.44
N GLU A 540 -6.34 -18.69 26.72
CA GLU A 540 -7.58 -18.10 27.24
C GLU A 540 -8.19 -18.93 28.35
N TYR A 541 -8.20 -20.25 28.20
CA TYR A 541 -8.74 -21.17 29.18
C TYR A 541 -7.96 -21.09 30.49
N VAL A 542 -6.64 -21.29 30.45
CA VAL A 542 -5.78 -21.26 31.64
C VAL A 542 -5.78 -19.88 32.30
N ASN A 543 -5.63 -18.80 31.53
CA ASN A 543 -5.57 -17.46 32.12
C ASN A 543 -6.91 -17.00 32.71
N SER A 544 -8.04 -17.61 32.31
CA SER A 544 -9.33 -17.37 32.99
C SER A 544 -9.27 -17.83 34.46
N TYR A 545 -8.70 -19.00 34.74
CA TYR A 545 -8.50 -19.49 36.10
C TYR A 545 -7.51 -18.63 36.88
N ARG A 546 -6.39 -18.23 36.26
CA ARG A 546 -5.38 -17.39 36.91
C ARG A 546 -5.91 -16.00 37.29
N VAL A 547 -6.77 -15.40 36.46
CA VAL A 547 -7.44 -14.12 36.82
C VAL A 547 -8.39 -14.33 38.00
N ASN A 548 -9.16 -15.41 38.02
CA ASN A 548 -10.06 -15.72 39.13
C ASN A 548 -9.29 -15.97 40.44
N GLU A 549 -8.19 -16.72 40.39
CA GLU A 549 -7.32 -16.96 41.54
C GLU A 549 -6.69 -15.65 42.04
N PHE A 550 -6.22 -14.78 41.14
CA PHE A 550 -5.70 -13.47 41.52
C PHE A 550 -6.75 -12.65 42.27
N LYS A 551 -7.99 -12.60 41.77
CA LYS A 551 -9.09 -11.86 42.43
C LYS A 551 -9.37 -12.42 43.84
N ALA A 552 -9.30 -13.74 44.02
CA ALA A 552 -9.46 -14.36 45.32
C ALA A 552 -8.31 -14.02 46.28
N ARG A 553 -7.06 -14.06 45.80
CA ARG A 553 -5.86 -13.85 46.62
C ARG A 553 -5.63 -12.39 47.01
N ILE A 554 -5.88 -11.44 46.11
CA ILE A 554 -5.55 -10.03 46.33
C ILE A 554 -6.40 -9.37 47.42
N LEU A 555 -7.52 -10.01 47.82
CA LEU A 555 -8.41 -9.56 48.88
C LEU A 555 -8.05 -10.15 50.26
N LEU A 556 -7.16 -11.13 50.33
CA LEU A 556 -6.75 -11.77 51.59
C LEU A 556 -5.91 -10.81 52.44
N GLU A 557 -6.15 -10.79 53.76
CA GLU A 557 -5.44 -9.90 54.68
C GLU A 557 -3.91 -10.08 54.63
N GLU A 558 -3.46 -11.33 54.55
CA GLU A 558 -2.05 -11.71 54.45
C GLU A 558 -1.35 -11.17 53.20
N ASN A 559 -2.10 -10.85 52.13
CA ASN A 559 -1.57 -10.35 50.88
C ASN A 559 -1.63 -8.81 50.77
N LYS A 560 -2.14 -8.09 51.78
CA LYS A 560 -2.25 -6.62 51.77
C LYS A 560 -0.89 -5.91 51.64
N SER A 561 0.19 -6.55 52.10
CA SER A 561 1.56 -6.02 51.98
C SER A 561 2.27 -6.39 50.67
N LEU A 562 1.68 -7.27 49.85
CA LEU A 562 2.27 -7.71 48.59
C LEU A 562 1.90 -6.75 47.44
N THR A 563 2.80 -6.65 46.46
CA THR A 563 2.49 -5.91 45.23
C THR A 563 1.49 -6.69 44.38
N ILE A 564 0.70 -5.98 43.56
CA ILE A 564 -0.23 -6.59 42.57
C ILE A 564 0.48 -7.63 41.71
N MET A 565 1.72 -7.34 41.32
CA MET A 565 2.50 -8.24 40.48
C MET A 565 2.96 -9.49 41.23
N ALA A 566 3.29 -9.39 42.52
CA ALA A 566 3.61 -10.55 43.34
C ALA A 566 2.41 -11.50 43.41
N VAL A 567 1.22 -10.98 43.72
CA VAL A 567 -0.01 -11.79 43.78
C VAL A 567 -0.41 -12.36 42.42
N ALA A 568 -0.16 -11.63 41.33
CA ALA A 568 -0.36 -12.15 39.97
C ALA A 568 0.59 -13.30 39.65
N TYR A 569 1.87 -13.21 40.03
CA TYR A 569 2.82 -14.30 39.87
C TYR A 569 2.44 -15.52 40.74
N ASP A 570 1.99 -15.30 41.97
CA ASP A 570 1.49 -16.36 42.85
C ASP A 570 0.21 -17.04 42.31
N SER A 571 -0.50 -16.37 41.42
CA SER A 571 -1.68 -16.88 40.72
C SER A 571 -1.32 -17.59 39.40
N GLY A 572 -0.03 -17.82 39.14
CA GLY A 572 0.49 -18.60 38.02
C GLY A 572 0.82 -17.81 36.75
N PHE A 573 0.74 -16.47 36.78
CA PHE A 573 1.24 -15.67 35.64
C PHE A 573 2.77 -15.69 35.60
N ASN A 574 3.35 -15.64 34.40
CA ASN A 574 4.81 -15.54 34.21
C ASN A 574 5.25 -14.20 33.60
N SER A 575 4.31 -13.32 33.26
CA SER A 575 4.58 -12.04 32.61
C SER A 575 3.54 -10.98 32.97
N LYS A 576 4.02 -9.78 33.28
CA LYS A 576 3.21 -8.58 33.52
C LYS A 576 2.33 -8.23 32.32
N THR A 577 2.85 -8.41 31.10
CA THR A 577 2.12 -8.12 29.86
C THR A 577 0.95 -9.08 29.69
N VAL A 578 1.18 -10.38 29.93
CA VAL A 578 0.13 -11.40 29.85
C VAL A 578 -0.95 -11.15 30.90
N PHE A 579 -0.56 -10.93 32.16
CA PHE A 579 -1.49 -10.61 33.24
C PHE A 579 -2.40 -9.41 32.90
N ASN A 580 -1.80 -8.26 32.54
CA ASN A 580 -2.58 -7.05 32.23
C ASN A 580 -3.50 -7.24 31.02
N THR A 581 -3.05 -7.97 30.00
CA THR A 581 -3.82 -8.23 28.78
C THR A 581 -5.05 -9.08 29.08
N PHE A 582 -4.87 -10.21 29.78
CA PHE A 582 -5.98 -11.12 30.09
C PHE A 582 -6.89 -10.58 31.18
N PHE A 583 -6.36 -9.89 32.18
CA PHE A 583 -7.18 -9.24 33.21
C PHE A 583 -8.13 -8.20 32.58
N LYS A 584 -7.61 -7.31 31.72
CA LYS A 584 -8.44 -6.32 31.02
C LYS A 584 -9.43 -6.97 30.05
N LYS A 585 -9.03 -8.06 29.38
CA LYS A 585 -9.90 -8.80 28.46
C LYS A 585 -11.09 -9.44 29.19
N ILE A 586 -10.89 -9.93 30.41
CA ILE A 586 -11.92 -10.64 31.19
C ILE A 586 -12.79 -9.65 31.98
N GLU A 587 -12.19 -8.68 32.68
CA GLU A 587 -12.91 -7.77 33.59
C GLU A 587 -13.32 -6.44 32.92
N GLY A 588 -12.82 -6.15 31.71
CA GLY A 588 -13.05 -4.87 31.02
C GLY A 588 -12.28 -3.67 31.60
N ILE A 589 -11.65 -3.83 32.78
CA ILE A 589 -10.91 -2.78 33.50
C ILE A 589 -9.48 -3.22 33.83
N THR A 590 -8.63 -2.27 34.24
CA THR A 590 -7.25 -2.58 34.65
C THR A 590 -7.21 -3.16 36.07
N PRO A 591 -6.19 -3.96 36.44
CA PRO A 591 -6.05 -4.49 37.81
C PRO A 591 -6.06 -3.39 38.89
N ASN A 592 -5.42 -2.25 38.61
CA ASN A 592 -5.43 -1.09 39.52
C ASN A 592 -6.82 -0.48 39.68
N ALA A 593 -7.61 -0.40 38.60
CA ALA A 593 -8.98 0.10 38.66
C ALA A 593 -9.87 -0.87 39.44
N TYR A 594 -9.70 -2.17 39.23
CA TYR A 594 -10.42 -3.23 39.94
C TYR A 594 -10.21 -3.14 41.47
N LEU A 595 -8.98 -2.92 41.93
CA LEU A 595 -8.71 -2.77 43.37
C LEU A 595 -9.28 -1.49 43.98
N LYS A 596 -9.31 -0.41 43.20
CA LYS A 596 -9.94 0.84 43.65
C LYS A 596 -11.46 0.68 43.77
N SER A 597 -12.10 -0.16 42.94
CA SER A 597 -13.53 -0.44 43.06
C SER A 597 -13.84 -1.34 44.27
N THR A 598 -13.07 -2.40 44.52
CA THR A 598 -13.34 -3.32 45.64
C THR A 598 -13.10 -2.70 47.02
N GLN A 599 -12.20 -1.70 47.13
CA GLN A 599 -11.99 -0.94 48.38
C GLN A 599 -13.13 0.05 48.69
N LYS A 600 -13.95 0.45 47.71
CA LYS A 600 -15.10 1.35 47.94
C LYS A 600 -16.33 0.64 48.52
N ASP A 601 -16.46 -0.67 48.29
CA ASP A 601 -17.58 -1.47 48.79
C ASP A 601 -17.35 -2.01 50.22
N SER A 602 -16.23 -1.64 50.85
CA SER A 602 -15.81 -2.10 52.19
C SER A 602 -15.91 -1.03 53.29
N PHE A 603 -16.62 0.08 53.03
CA PHE A 603 -16.85 1.19 53.97
C PHE A 603 -18.33 1.50 54.17
#